data_AF-A0A954ZLH9-F1
#
_entry.id   AF-A0A954ZLH9-F1
#
_cell.length_a   1.000
_cell.length_b   1.000
_cell.length_c   1.000
_cell.angle_alpha   90.00
_cell.angle_beta   90.00
_cell.angle_gamma   90.00
#
_symmetry.space_group_name_H-M   'P 1'
#
loop_
_entity.id
_entity.type
_entity.pdbx_description
1 polymer ?
#
loop_
_entity_poly.entity_id
_entity_poly.type
_entity_poly.pdbx_seq_one_letter_code
_entity_poly.pdbx_strand_id
1 'polypeptide(L)'
;NQPEAKATTHVPTTWLKCLKLARPKVKLSGMTVYEFFRELAKMGGFLGRKGDGEPGWQTIWRGFQKMQSLLDAMKLIAPTWR
;
A
#
# COMPACT_ATOMS: atom_id res chain seq x y z
N ASN A 1 -15.53 -4.19 -9.26
CA ASN A 1 -14.65 -3.19 -9.90
C ASN A 1 -15.06 -1.78 -9.43
N GLN A 2 -14.50 -1.28 -8.31
CA GLN A 2 -14.88 0.01 -7.71
C GLN A 2 -13.62 0.81 -7.31
N PRO A 3 -12.87 1.35 -8.28
CA PRO A 3 -11.56 2.00 -8.01
C PRO A 3 -11.67 3.24 -7.12
N GLU A 4 -12.76 4.00 -7.25
CA GLU A 4 -12.99 5.23 -6.49
C GLU A 4 -13.61 5.00 -5.10
N ALA A 5 -13.92 3.75 -4.76
CA ALA A 5 -14.39 3.44 -3.41
C ALA A 5 -13.29 3.75 -2.38
N LYS A 6 -13.70 4.09 -1.16
CA LYS A 6 -12.76 4.33 -0.06
C LYS A 6 -11.93 3.06 0.18
N ALA A 7 -10.61 3.19 0.26
CA ALA A 7 -9.73 2.06 0.54
C ALA A 7 -10.08 1.39 1.87
N THR A 8 -10.56 2.15 2.86
CA THR A 8 -10.96 1.62 4.17
C THR A 8 -12.09 0.60 4.13
N THR A 9 -12.89 0.56 3.06
CA THR A 9 -13.99 -0.39 2.94
C THR A 9 -13.58 -1.68 2.22
N HIS A 10 -12.48 -1.66 1.44
CA HIS A 10 -12.12 -2.75 0.52
C HIS A 10 -10.70 -3.29 0.76
N VAL A 11 -9.85 -2.54 1.46
CA VAL A 11 -8.46 -2.91 1.78
C VAL A 11 -8.36 -3.18 3.28
N PRO A 12 -7.74 -4.29 3.70
CA PRO A 12 -7.55 -4.58 5.13
C PRO A 12 -6.87 -3.43 5.87
N THR A 13 -7.41 -3.05 7.03
CA THR A 13 -6.87 -1.94 7.83
C THR A 13 -5.40 -2.16 8.22
N THR A 14 -4.97 -3.43 8.38
CA THR A 14 -3.56 -3.78 8.63
C THR A 14 -2.66 -3.39 7.47
N TRP A 15 -3.13 -3.53 6.23
CA TRP A 15 -2.39 -3.11 5.03
C TRP A 15 -2.32 -1.59 4.92
N LEU A 16 -3.41 -0.88 5.24
CA LEU A 16 -3.40 0.59 5.29
C LEU A 16 -2.42 1.12 6.36
N LYS A 17 -2.41 0.50 7.54
CA LYS A 17 -1.43 0.81 8.61
C LYS A 17 -0.01 0.50 8.14
N CYS A 18 0.23 -0.66 7.54
CA CYS A 18 1.53 -1.03 6.99
C CYS A 18 2.01 -0.03 5.94
N LEU A 19 1.14 0.37 5.00
CA LEU A 19 1.44 1.37 3.98
C LEU A 19 1.79 2.71 4.61
N LYS A 20 1.05 3.14 5.63
CA LYS A 20 1.32 4.40 6.35
C LYS A 20 2.65 4.37 7.10
N LEU A 21 3.00 3.24 7.72
CA LEU A 21 4.30 3.05 8.37
C LEU A 21 5.44 3.06 7.35
N ALA A 22 5.29 2.33 6.24
CA ALA A 22 6.29 2.25 5.18
C ALA A 22 6.46 3.58 4.43
N ARG A 23 5.38 4.36 4.28
CA ARG A 23 5.36 5.62 3.54
C ARG A 23 4.63 6.72 4.34
N PRO A 24 5.29 7.31 5.35
CA PRO A 24 4.67 8.23 6.32
C PRO A 24 3.99 9.46 5.72
N LYS A 25 4.44 9.92 4.54
CA LYS A 25 3.89 11.08 3.84
C LYS A 25 2.53 10.81 3.16
N VAL A 26 2.14 9.55 3.01
CA VAL A 26 0.84 9.17 2.43
C VAL A 26 -0.30 9.57 3.36
N LYS A 27 -1.34 10.20 2.81
CA LYS A 27 -2.59 10.50 3.51
C LYS A 27 -3.56 9.33 3.30
N LEU A 28 -4.04 8.73 4.39
CA LEU A 28 -5.05 7.65 4.31
C LEU A 28 -6.49 8.21 4.28
N SER A 29 -6.69 9.42 4.78
CA SER A 29 -8.00 10.09 4.80
C SER A 29 -8.50 10.31 3.39
N GLY A 30 -9.60 9.66 3.02
CA GLY A 30 -10.19 9.77 1.68
C GLY A 30 -9.45 8.97 0.60
N MET A 31 -8.44 8.17 0.96
CA MET A 31 -7.72 7.35 -0.01
C MET A 31 -8.67 6.40 -0.73
N THR A 32 -8.57 6.34 -2.07
CA THR A 32 -9.33 5.39 -2.88
C THR A 32 -8.60 4.05 -3.04
N VAL A 33 -9.31 3.01 -3.46
CA VAL A 33 -8.70 1.70 -3.79
C VAL A 33 -7.63 1.86 -4.88
N TYR A 34 -7.91 2.68 -5.89
CA TYR A 34 -6.95 2.98 -6.96
C TYR A 34 -5.68 3.65 -6.43
N GLU A 35 -5.80 4.66 -5.58
CA GLU A 35 -4.66 5.33 -4.95
C GLU A 35 -3.85 4.36 -4.09
N PHE A 36 -4.52 3.47 -3.34
CA PHE A 36 -3.84 2.43 -2.57
C PHE A 36 -2.93 1.56 -3.46
N PHE A 37 -3.46 1.05 -4.58
CA PHE A 37 -2.66 0.21 -5.49
C PHE A 37 -1.54 0.98 -6.21
N ARG A 38 -1.72 2.28 -6.49
CA ARG A 38 -0.61 3.12 -7.00
C ARG A 38 0.48 3.31 -5.95
N GLU A 39 0.12 3.59 -4.70
CA GLU A 39 1.10 3.72 -3.62
C GLU A 39 1.79 2.38 -3.32
N LEU A 40 1.08 1.25 -3.48
CA LEU A 40 1.67 -0.10 -3.41
C LEU A 40 2.65 -0.33 -4.56
N ALA A 41 2.28 0.02 -5.80
CA ALA A 41 3.18 -0.08 -6.94
C ALA A 41 4.45 0.77 -6.76
N LYS A 42 4.35 1.94 -6.12
CA LYS A 42 5.51 2.77 -5.79
C LYS A 42 6.50 2.05 -4.88
N MET A 43 6.02 1.23 -3.94
CA MET A 43 6.89 0.36 -3.14
C MET A 43 7.62 -0.66 -4.03
N GLY A 44 6.98 -1.13 -5.10
CA GLY A 44 7.55 -2.04 -6.09
C GLY A 44 8.42 -1.40 -7.18
N GLY A 45 8.65 -0.08 -7.11
CA GLY A 45 9.53 0.65 -8.03
C GLY A 45 8.82 1.51 -9.07
N PHE A 46 7.49 1.64 -9.03
CA PHE A 46 6.77 2.61 -9.85
C PHE A 46 7.11 4.04 -9.41
N LEU A 47 7.59 4.88 -10.31
CA LEU A 47 8.03 6.23 -9.95
C LEU A 47 6.85 7.19 -9.77
N GLY A 48 5.82 7.04 -10.60
CA GLY A 48 4.59 7.83 -10.52
C GLY A 48 4.81 9.30 -10.89
N ARG A 49 5.69 9.58 -11.85
CA ARG A 49 5.90 10.91 -12.42
C ARG A 49 4.73 11.30 -13.32
N LYS A 50 4.62 12.61 -13.61
CA LYS A 50 3.65 13.11 -14.58
C LYS A 50 3.94 12.48 -15.95
N GLY A 51 2.96 11.77 -16.50
CA GLY A 51 3.07 11.11 -17.81
C GLY A 51 3.45 9.63 -17.78
N ASP A 52 3.82 9.05 -16.62
CA ASP A 52 4.18 7.62 -16.51
C ASP A 52 3.00 6.66 -16.80
N GLY A 53 1.77 7.16 -16.80
CA GLY A 53 0.56 6.35 -16.96
C GLY A 53 0.24 5.49 -15.74
N GLU A 54 -0.16 4.25 -15.97
CA GLU A 54 -0.56 3.28 -14.94
C GLU A 54 0.58 2.33 -14.55
N PRO A 55 0.65 1.91 -13.29
CA PRO A 55 1.61 0.89 -12.87
C PRO A 55 1.32 -0.44 -13.55
N GLY A 56 2.37 -1.07 -14.09
CA GLY A 56 2.27 -2.43 -14.61
C GLY A 56 2.15 -3.48 -13.49
N TRP A 57 1.57 -4.64 -13.83
CA TRP A 57 1.32 -5.74 -12.89
C TRP A 57 2.56 -6.17 -12.10
N GLN A 58 3.75 -6.14 -12.71
CA GLN A 58 5.01 -6.51 -12.06
C GLN A 58 5.37 -5.56 -10.92
N THR A 59 5.16 -4.26 -11.09
CA THR A 59 5.45 -3.26 -10.04
C THR A 59 4.46 -3.38 -8.89
N ILE A 60 3.18 -3.66 -9.18
CA ILE A 60 2.18 -3.94 -8.15
C ILE A 60 2.57 -5.19 -7.37
N TRP A 61 2.92 -6.29 -8.06
CA TRP A 61 3.30 -7.55 -7.42
C TRP A 61 4.55 -7.40 -6.53
N ARG A 62 5.60 -6.73 -7.03
CA ARG A 62 6.80 -6.44 -6.21
C ARG A 62 6.47 -5.59 -4.99
N GLY A 63 5.57 -4.61 -5.14
CA GLY A 63 5.08 -3.80 -4.02
C GLY A 63 4.34 -4.64 -2.98
N PHE A 64 3.47 -5.53 -3.45
CA PHE A 64 2.74 -6.48 -2.62
C PHE A 64 3.68 -7.41 -1.84
N GLN A 65 4.67 -8.01 -2.49
CA GLN A 65 5.67 -8.87 -1.82
C GLN A 65 6.41 -8.12 -0.70
N LYS A 66 6.85 -6.88 -0.96
CA LYS A 66 7.48 -6.04 0.07
C LYS A 66 6.54 -5.73 1.22
N MET A 67 5.28 -5.42 0.94
CA MET A 67 4.27 -5.18 1.98
C MET A 67 4.03 -6.44 2.81
N GLN A 68 4.01 -7.63 2.20
CA GLN A 68 3.86 -8.89 2.92
C GLN A 68 5.00 -9.11 3.93
N SER A 69 6.25 -8.87 3.52
CA SER A 69 7.40 -8.94 4.45
C SER A 69 7.27 -7.95 5.63
N LEU A 70 6.77 -6.74 5.38
CA LEU A 70 6.53 -5.75 6.44
C LEU A 70 5.39 -6.16 7.37
N LEU A 71 4.31 -6.74 6.84
CA LEU A 71 3.21 -7.27 7.63
C LEU A 71 3.68 -8.40 8.54
N ASP A 72 4.56 -9.28 8.05
CA ASP A 72 5.12 -10.35 8.86
C ASP A 72 6.06 -9.80 9.95
N ALA A 73 6.88 -8.80 9.63
CA ALA A 73 7.67 -8.08 10.64
C ALA A 73 6.78 -7.41 11.71
N MET A 74 5.69 -6.75 11.31
CA MET A 74 4.73 -6.16 12.25
C MET A 74 4.12 -7.21 13.19
N LYS A 75 3.79 -8.41 12.70
CA LYS A 75 3.28 -9.50 13.53
C LYS A 75 4.31 -10.02 14.53
N LEU A 76 5.58 -10.11 14.12
CA LEU A 76 6.67 -10.58 14.99
C LEU A 76 7.01 -9.56 16.10
N ILE A 77 6.88 -8.27 15.80
CA ILE A 77 7.17 -7.19 16.76
C ILE A 77 5.97 -6.89 17.67
N ALA A 78 4.73 -7.07 17.22
CA ALA A 78 3.53 -6.84 18.04
C ALA A 78 3.50 -7.57 19.41
N PRO A 79 3.96 -8.83 19.58
CA PRO A 79 3.96 -9.51 20.88
C PRO A 79 5.01 -8.99 21.87
N THR A 80 5.96 -8.15 21.46
CA THR A 80 6.99 -7.57 22.35
C THR A 80 6.60 -6.23 22.98
N TRP A 81 5.42 -5.68 22.65
CA TRP A 81 4.90 -4.41 23.18
C TRP A 81 3.69 -4.59 24.12
N ARG A 82 3.55 -5.77 24.74
CA ARG A 82 2.52 -5.99 25.77
C ARG A 82 3.11 -5.85 27.17
#